data_AF-A0A8X7NLQ2-F1
#
_entry.id   AF-A0A8X7NLQ2-F1
#
_cell.length_a   1.000
_cell.length_b   1.000
_cell.length_c   1.000
_cell.angle_alpha   90.00
_cell.angle_beta   90.00
_cell.angle_gamma   90.00
#
_symmetry.space_group_name_H-M   'P 1'
#
loop_
_entity.id
_entity.type
_entity.pdbx_description
1 polymer ?
#
loop_
_entity_poly.entity_id
_entity_poly.type
_entity_poly.pdbx_seq_one_letter_code
_entity_poly.pdbx_strand_id
1 'polypeptide(L)'
;MSSISPSALQNLDPESRKEMMQFIEAEQSKSKVQSSIHSFTDMCFKKCNKDKPLTSPTLDSKEEQCLVNCLNRFLDTNIKVVESLQGK
;
A
#
# COMPACT_ATOMS: atom_id res chain seq x y z
N MET A 1 10.70 9.18 -4.48
CA MET A 1 11.40 8.11 -3.75
C MET A 1 12.79 7.95 -4.34
N SER A 2 13.82 7.97 -3.50
CA SER A 2 15.22 7.96 -3.91
C SER A 2 15.59 6.59 -4.50
N SER A 3 15.80 6.51 -5.80
CA SER A 3 16.29 5.29 -6.47
C SER A 3 17.79 5.17 -6.27
N ILE A 4 18.25 4.15 -5.53
CA ILE A 4 19.68 3.82 -5.46
C ILE A 4 20.13 3.29 -6.81
N SER A 5 21.21 3.85 -7.37
CA SER A 5 21.71 3.44 -8.69
C SER A 5 22.35 2.03 -8.62
N PRO A 6 22.08 1.15 -9.60
CA PRO A 6 22.71 -0.19 -9.67
C PRO A 6 24.24 -0.14 -9.69
N SER A 7 24.82 0.93 -10.23
CA SER A 7 26.26 1.15 -10.29
C SER A 7 26.88 1.36 -8.90
N ALA A 8 26.15 1.97 -7.96
CA ALA A 8 26.63 2.15 -6.58
C ALA A 8 26.73 0.81 -5.82
N LEU A 9 25.88 -0.17 -6.14
CA LEU A 9 25.92 -1.52 -5.54
C LEU A 9 27.10 -2.36 -6.04
N GLN A 10 27.59 -2.11 -7.26
CA GLN A 10 28.70 -2.86 -7.86
C GLN A 10 30.06 -2.45 -7.27
N ASN A 11 30.18 -1.21 -6.79
CA ASN A 11 31.40 -0.68 -6.18
C ASN A 11 31.59 -1.12 -4.71
N LEU A 12 30.61 -1.80 -4.12
CA LEU A 12 30.71 -2.34 -2.77
C LEU A 12 31.42 -3.70 -2.75
N ASP A 13 32.10 -3.98 -1.64
CA ASP A 13 32.59 -5.32 -1.32
C ASP A 13 31.42 -6.32 -1.17
N PRO A 14 31.68 -7.64 -1.28
CA PRO A 14 30.62 -8.64 -1.31
C PRO A 14 29.73 -8.68 -0.07
N GLU A 15 30.29 -8.36 1.11
CA GLU A 15 29.59 -8.42 2.39
C GLU A 15 28.65 -7.21 2.53
N SER A 16 29.18 -6.01 2.32
CA SER A 16 28.40 -4.77 2.27
C SER A 16 27.29 -4.81 1.21
N ARG A 17 27.55 -5.42 0.05
CA ARG A 17 26.53 -5.58 -1.01
C ARG A 17 25.38 -6.48 -0.55
N LYS A 18 25.67 -7.56 0.17
CA LYS A 18 24.65 -8.48 0.68
C LYS A 18 23.77 -7.79 1.72
N GLU A 19 24.37 -7.09 2.68
CA GLU A 19 23.63 -6.32 3.69
C GLU A 19 22.77 -5.23 3.04
N MET A 20 23.33 -4.50 2.07
CA MET A 20 22.59 -3.45 1.39
C MET A 20 21.43 -4.00 0.55
N MET A 21 21.58 -5.16 -0.09
CA MET A 21 20.46 -5.82 -0.78
C MET A 21 19.34 -6.22 0.19
N GLN A 22 19.68 -6.77 1.35
CA GLN A 22 18.68 -7.10 2.39
C GLN A 22 17.96 -5.85 2.90
N PHE A 23 18.71 -4.76 3.13
CA PHE A 23 18.14 -3.48 3.51
C PHE A 23 17.19 -2.93 2.43
N ILE A 24 17.61 -2.94 1.16
CA ILE A 24 16.78 -2.49 0.03
C ILE A 24 15.50 -3.29 -0.06
N GLU A 25 15.56 -4.62 0.08
CA GLU A 25 14.36 -5.47 0.03
C GLU A 25 13.37 -5.10 1.14
N ALA A 26 13.87 -4.90 2.37
CA ALA A 26 13.05 -4.45 3.49
C ALA A 26 12.41 -3.07 3.24
N GLU A 27 13.17 -2.10 2.75
CA GLU A 27 12.66 -0.76 2.46
C GLU A 27 11.70 -0.74 1.27
N GLN A 28 11.94 -1.55 0.24
CA GLN A 28 10.99 -1.73 -0.86
C GLN A 28 9.68 -2.33 -0.39
N SER A 29 9.72 -3.32 0.50
CA SER A 29 8.51 -3.89 1.11
C SER A 29 7.70 -2.83 1.85
N LYS A 30 8.36 -2.02 2.71
CA LYS A 30 7.72 -0.89 3.40
C LYS A 30 7.13 0.13 2.43
N SER A 31 7.87 0.49 1.39
CA SER A 31 7.44 1.42 0.35
C SER A 31 6.19 0.95 -0.40
N LYS A 32 6.12 -0.36 -0.72
CA LYS A 32 4.93 -0.97 -1.33
C LYS A 32 3.72 -0.85 -0.40
N VAL A 33 3.88 -1.17 0.89
CA VAL A 33 2.80 -1.02 1.89
C VAL A 33 2.33 0.42 1.99
N GLN A 34 3.25 1.39 2.07
CA GLN A 34 2.91 2.82 2.12
C GLN A 34 2.14 3.27 0.87
N SER A 35 2.58 2.84 -0.31
CA SER A 35 1.90 3.17 -1.58
C SER A 35 0.48 2.61 -1.62
N SER A 36 0.28 1.38 -1.12
CA SER A 36 -1.04 0.77 -0.96
C SER A 36 -1.91 1.53 0.04
N ILE A 37 -1.36 1.94 1.19
CA ILE A 37 -2.07 2.75 2.20
C ILE A 37 -2.58 4.06 1.58
N HIS A 38 -1.73 4.77 0.83
CA HIS A 38 -2.15 6.00 0.14
C HIS A 38 -3.26 5.74 -0.88
N SER A 39 -3.12 4.68 -1.68
CA SER A 39 -4.11 4.31 -2.70
C SER A 39 -5.47 3.96 -2.08
N PHE A 40 -5.48 3.16 -1.02
CA PHE A 40 -6.71 2.78 -0.32
C PHE A 40 -7.33 3.96 0.43
N THR A 41 -6.52 4.80 1.05
CA THR A 41 -6.99 6.02 1.72
C THR A 41 -7.71 6.93 0.72
N ASP A 42 -7.09 7.22 -0.43
CA ASP A 42 -7.70 8.08 -1.45
C ASP A 42 -9.01 7.49 -2.00
N MET A 43 -9.00 6.21 -2.37
CA MET A 43 -10.16 5.52 -2.91
C MET A 43 -11.31 5.44 -1.90
N CYS A 44 -11.03 4.97 -0.69
CA CYS A 44 -12.06 4.70 0.31
C CYS A 44 -12.60 5.99 0.92
N PHE A 45 -11.78 7.01 1.11
CA PHE A 45 -12.27 8.32 1.53
C PHE A 45 -13.27 8.89 0.53
N LYS A 46 -12.93 8.87 -0.77
CA LYS A 46 -13.84 9.33 -1.84
C LYS A 46 -15.15 8.52 -1.90
N LYS A 47 -15.12 7.21 -1.63
CA LYS A 47 -16.32 6.36 -1.63
C LYS A 47 -17.19 6.57 -0.40
N CYS A 48 -16.59 6.70 0.78
CA CYS A 48 -17.32 6.76 2.04
C CYS A 48 -17.88 8.14 2.38
N ASN A 49 -17.22 9.19 1.89
CA ASN A 49 -17.57 10.59 2.12
C ASN A 49 -18.13 11.27 0.86
N LYS A 50 -18.50 10.47 -0.15
CA LYS A 50 -19.17 10.98 -1.34
C LYS A 50 -20.47 11.67 -0.94
N ASP A 51 -20.68 12.89 -1.41
CA ASP A 51 -21.91 13.67 -1.23
C ASP A 51 -22.26 13.96 0.25
N LYS A 52 -21.27 13.85 1.17
CA LYS A 52 -21.42 14.19 2.59
C LYS A 52 -20.60 15.44 2.92
N PRO A 53 -21.15 16.42 3.67
CA PRO A 53 -20.35 17.52 4.18
C PRO A 53 -19.39 17.01 5.26
N LEU A 54 -18.12 17.41 5.19
CA LEU A 54 -17.14 17.14 6.24
C LEU A 54 -17.39 18.12 7.40
N THR A 55 -17.97 17.63 8.48
CA THR A 55 -18.39 18.46 9.63
C THR A 55 -17.42 18.41 10.82
N SER A 56 -16.45 17.50 10.81
CA SER A 56 -15.49 17.28 11.90
C SER A 56 -14.09 16.99 11.34
N PRO A 57 -13.00 17.35 12.08
CA PRO A 57 -11.64 16.90 11.75
C PRO A 57 -11.40 15.42 12.09
N THR A 58 -12.30 14.77 12.82
CA THR A 58 -12.24 13.35 13.17
C THR A 58 -13.28 12.56 12.40
N LEU A 59 -13.03 11.28 12.19
CA LEU A 59 -14.01 10.37 11.60
C LEU A 59 -15.14 10.12 12.61
N ASP A 60 -16.38 10.13 12.13
CA ASP A 60 -17.51 9.61 12.88
C ASP A 60 -17.60 8.07 12.78
N SER A 61 -18.39 7.44 13.64
CA SER A 61 -18.52 5.97 13.67
C SER A 61 -19.00 5.36 12.34
N LYS A 62 -19.80 6.08 11.55
CA LYS A 62 -20.28 5.60 10.24
C LYS A 62 -19.19 5.72 9.18
N GLU A 63 -18.38 6.78 9.23
CA GLU A 63 -17.22 6.97 8.35
C GLU A 63 -16.17 5.90 8.62
N GLU A 64 -15.81 5.66 9.88
CA GLU A 64 -14.89 4.58 10.28
C GLU A 64 -15.36 3.21 9.78
N GLN A 65 -16.62 2.86 10.06
CA GLN A 65 -17.20 1.59 9.63
C GLN A 65 -17.20 1.44 8.10
N CYS A 66 -17.49 2.53 7.37
CA CYS A 66 -17.44 2.52 5.91
C CYS A 66 -16.02 2.30 5.39
N LEU A 67 -15.02 2.97 5.95
CA LEU A 67 -13.62 2.85 5.51
C LEU A 67 -13.10 1.42 5.72
N VAL A 68 -13.38 0.82 6.88
CA VAL A 68 -13.06 -0.58 7.18
C VAL A 68 -13.70 -1.52 6.16
N ASN A 69 -15.00 -1.34 5.89
CA ASN A 69 -15.72 -2.16 4.92
C ASN A 69 -15.19 -1.97 3.49
N CYS A 70 -14.87 -0.73 3.09
CA CYS A 70 -14.33 -0.44 1.78
C CYS A 70 -13.01 -1.17 1.52
N LEU A 71 -12.08 -1.11 2.47
CA LEU A 71 -10.81 -1.81 2.36
C LEU A 71 -11.01 -3.33 2.30
N ASN A 72 -11.78 -3.90 3.22
CA ASN A 72 -12.03 -5.34 3.26
C ASN A 72 -12.66 -5.84 1.95
N ARG A 73 -13.69 -5.13 1.44
CA ARG A 73 -14.34 -5.50 0.17
C ARG A 73 -13.41 -5.39 -1.03
N PHE A 74 -12.49 -4.42 -1.05
CA PHE A 74 -11.49 -4.35 -2.09
C PHE A 74 -10.55 -5.56 -2.04
N LEU A 75 -10.05 -5.93 -0.86
CA LEU A 75 -9.16 -7.09 -0.69
C LEU A 75 -9.86 -8.40 -1.06
N ASP A 76 -11.09 -8.60 -0.60
CA ASP A 76 -11.91 -9.77 -0.96
C ASP A 76 -12.07 -9.90 -2.48
N THR A 77 -12.39 -8.78 -3.14
CA THR A 77 -12.55 -8.75 -4.60
C THR A 77 -11.22 -9.00 -5.31
N ASN A 78 -10.12 -8.40 -4.83
CA ASN A 78 -8.80 -8.58 -5.41
C ASN A 78 -8.35 -10.05 -5.34
N ILE A 79 -8.54 -10.70 -4.18
CA ILE A 79 -8.28 -12.13 -4.02
C ILE A 79 -9.12 -12.93 -5.02
N LYS A 80 -10.42 -12.62 -5.14
CA LYS A 80 -11.30 -13.37 -6.06
C LYS A 80 -10.90 -13.22 -7.53
N VAL A 81 -10.49 -12.02 -7.93
CA VAL A 81 -9.96 -11.76 -9.29
C VAL A 81 -8.68 -12.55 -9.51
N VAL A 82 -7.75 -12.57 -8.56
CA VAL A 82 -6.50 -13.33 -8.66
C VAL A 82 -6.77 -14.83 -8.75
N GLU A 83 -7.67 -15.37 -7.93
CA GLU A 83 -8.09 -16.78 -8.02
C GLU A 83 -8.61 -17.13 -9.42
N SER A 84 -9.50 -16.28 -9.95
CA SER A 84 -10.06 -16.46 -11.30
C SER A 84 -8.99 -16.44 -12.39
N LEU A 85 -7.99 -15.56 -12.28
CA LEU A 85 -6.85 -15.50 -13.21
C LEU A 85 -5.93 -16.72 -13.09
N GLN A 86 -5.86 -17.34 -11.91
CA GLN A 86 -5.13 -18.59 -11.67
C GLN A 86 -5.92 -19.83 -12.11
N GLY A 87 -7.11 -19.67 -12.69
CA GLY A 87 -7.97 -20.78 -13.13
C GLY A 87 -8.60 -21.57 -11.97
N LYS A 88 -8.79 -20.93 -10.82
CA LYS A 88 -9.45 -21.49 -9.63
C LYS A 88 -10.86 -20.93 -9.43
#